data_AF-A0A941RYS0-F1
#
_entry.id   AF-A0A941RYS0-F1
#
_cell.length_a   1.000
_cell.length_b   1.000
_cell.length_c   1.000
_cell.angle_alpha   90.00
_cell.angle_beta   90.00
_cell.angle_gamma   90.00
#
_symmetry.space_group_name_H-M   'P 1'
#
loop_
_entity.id
_entity.type
_entity.pdbx_description
1 polymer ?
#
loop_
_entity_poly.entity_id
_entity_poly.type
_entity_poly.pdbx_seq_one_letter_code
_entity_poly.pdbx_strand_id
1 'polypeptide(L)'
;MNPAVRIKLCVMMFLQYAIWGSWAVSMGGYLGSTLHFTGSQIGAIFATTAIAAMISPLYIGFLADRLFATERMIGVLHLLGGGLLAAAAFVTDFQLLRGIMVAYAICYMPTLALTNSISFANMTKPEQEFPGIRVWGTWGWIVAGWIVGFGFGHPAFIKFLPADLAGGNAPVFLAAFLSVLLGLFSFSLPHTPPRGKQEPTAGESSENRGSVWQLLGDPTFLVFVISSFLVCIPLSFYYGFANLFLGEIDAPYPTALQTIGQLSEVGFMAAMPYFIARLGVKKMLAVGMLAWVVRYFCFGTLQLPLVVVGLVLHGVCYDFFFVASQIYVDSRADERQRASAQSFIAFVTMGVGMFVGAYVGGLIVDLYPPQITVSTTVKSADAETKTEKQPLPNWDAKGKTGIAKELGLTADGLLAIDKLPAELTDADAAGKTSKTYQQADLAEALKQADLSGDGQVSREEWRKAQRKDWFHIWLWPALAALATCGVFWVGFRAPSPKEERKMDKKADGTTGAWEEP
;
A
#
# COMPACT_ATOMS: atom_id res chain seq x y z
N MET A 1 -1.12 -33.42 5.82
CA MET A 1 -0.71 -33.09 4.43
C MET A 1 0.71 -33.59 4.08
N ASN A 2 1.00 -33.90 2.80
CA ASN A 2 2.34 -34.28 2.31
C ASN A 2 3.35 -33.11 2.49
N PRO A 3 4.55 -33.34 3.07
CA PRO A 3 5.56 -32.29 3.26
C PRO A 3 5.96 -31.55 1.98
N ALA A 4 6.06 -32.23 0.85
CA ALA A 4 6.41 -31.61 -0.43
C ALA A 4 5.31 -30.65 -0.91
N VAL A 5 4.04 -31.01 -0.72
CA VAL A 5 2.90 -30.13 -1.02
C VAL A 5 2.93 -28.90 -0.10
N ARG A 6 3.17 -29.11 1.20
CA ARG A 6 3.31 -28.00 2.16
C ARG A 6 4.36 -26.99 1.73
N ILE A 7 5.56 -27.46 1.36
CA ILE A 7 6.65 -26.59 0.89
C ILE A 7 6.22 -25.80 -0.35
N LYS A 8 5.58 -26.46 -1.32
CA LYS A 8 5.09 -25.79 -2.53
C LYS A 8 4.10 -24.67 -2.21
N LEU A 9 3.16 -24.91 -1.29
CA LEU A 9 2.19 -23.89 -0.86
C LEU A 9 2.87 -22.73 -0.11
N CYS A 10 3.86 -23.00 0.75
CA CYS A 10 4.65 -21.96 1.40
C CYS A 10 5.42 -21.09 0.39
N VAL A 11 6.06 -21.70 -0.60
CA VAL A 11 6.78 -20.99 -1.67
C VAL A 11 5.82 -20.15 -2.51
N MET A 12 4.66 -20.71 -2.87
CA MET A 12 3.61 -19.97 -3.58
C MET A 12 3.18 -18.74 -2.79
N MET A 13 2.85 -18.89 -1.49
CA MET A 13 2.45 -17.76 -0.64
C MET A 13 3.58 -16.73 -0.51
N PHE A 14 4.82 -17.17 -0.30
CA PHE A 14 5.97 -16.27 -0.24
C PHE A 14 6.10 -15.44 -1.51
N LEU A 15 6.12 -16.09 -2.69
CA LEU A 15 6.25 -15.39 -3.97
C LEU A 15 5.05 -14.47 -4.24
N GLN A 16 3.83 -14.92 -3.97
CA GLN A 16 2.60 -14.16 -4.20
C GLN A 16 2.68 -12.77 -3.57
N TYR A 17 3.02 -12.72 -2.28
CA TYR A 17 3.08 -11.47 -1.53
C TYR A 17 4.41 -10.74 -1.69
N ALA A 18 5.50 -11.43 -2.02
CA ALA A 18 6.77 -10.80 -2.39
C ALA A 18 6.63 -9.97 -3.68
N ILE A 19 5.85 -10.41 -4.66
CA ILE A 19 5.56 -9.64 -5.87
C ILE A 19 4.94 -8.29 -5.50
N TRP A 20 3.90 -8.30 -4.67
CA TRP A 20 3.19 -7.07 -4.30
C TRP A 20 4.02 -6.17 -3.38
N GLY A 21 4.69 -6.75 -2.38
CA GLY A 21 5.60 -6.03 -1.50
C GLY A 21 6.80 -5.42 -2.21
N SER A 22 7.23 -5.99 -3.33
CA SER A 22 8.35 -5.47 -4.13
C SER A 22 8.05 -4.11 -4.72
N TRP A 23 6.82 -3.82 -5.14
CA TRP A 23 6.50 -2.55 -5.78
C TRP A 23 5.61 -1.65 -4.94
N ALA A 24 4.58 -2.19 -4.26
CA ALA A 24 3.52 -1.36 -3.67
C ALA A 24 4.03 -0.39 -2.60
N VAL A 25 4.97 -0.83 -1.76
CA VAL A 25 5.50 0.00 -0.67
C VAL A 25 6.35 1.14 -1.22
N SER A 26 7.19 0.90 -2.24
CA SER A 26 8.10 1.91 -2.80
C SER A 26 7.48 2.74 -3.93
N MET A 27 6.35 2.31 -4.49
CA MET A 27 5.75 2.94 -5.69
C MET A 27 5.44 4.41 -5.47
N GLY A 28 4.87 4.79 -4.33
CA GLY A 28 4.57 6.20 -4.05
C GLY A 28 5.82 7.09 -4.08
N GLY A 29 6.93 6.61 -3.52
CA GLY A 29 8.22 7.29 -3.55
C GLY A 29 8.81 7.36 -4.97
N TYR A 30 8.75 6.28 -5.74
CA TYR A 30 9.20 6.28 -7.14
C TYR A 30 8.38 7.25 -8.01
N LEU A 31 7.05 7.17 -7.94
CA LEU A 31 6.17 8.03 -8.73
C LEU A 31 6.35 9.52 -8.38
N GLY A 32 6.45 9.85 -7.09
CA GLY A 32 6.57 11.24 -6.64
C GLY A 32 7.99 11.82 -6.74
N SER A 33 8.99 11.08 -6.26
CA SER A 33 10.37 11.58 -6.18
C SER A 33 11.17 11.40 -7.47
N THR A 34 10.87 10.36 -8.26
CA THR A 34 11.61 10.06 -9.50
C THR A 34 10.85 10.48 -10.75
N LEU A 35 9.58 10.09 -10.88
CA LEU A 35 8.76 10.46 -12.05
C LEU A 35 8.07 11.82 -11.91
N HIS A 36 8.15 12.44 -10.73
CA HIS A 36 7.56 13.75 -10.43
C HIS A 36 6.05 13.83 -10.71
N PHE A 37 5.34 12.72 -10.50
CA PHE A 37 3.89 12.69 -10.62
C PHE A 37 3.25 13.49 -9.47
N THR A 38 2.16 14.18 -9.80
CA THR A 38 1.28 14.85 -8.83
C THR A 38 0.69 13.83 -7.84
N GLY A 39 0.25 14.32 -6.68
CA GLY A 39 -0.47 13.51 -5.70
C GLY A 39 -1.68 12.82 -6.32
N SER A 40 -2.46 13.52 -7.14
CA SER A 40 -3.62 12.95 -7.86
C SER A 40 -3.23 11.83 -8.82
N GLN A 41 -2.10 11.96 -9.51
CA GLN A 41 -1.59 10.90 -10.40
C GLN A 41 -1.12 9.68 -9.59
N ILE A 42 -0.41 9.87 -8.48
CA ILE A 42 -0.03 8.78 -7.56
C ILE A 42 -1.28 8.07 -7.05
N GLY A 43 -2.26 8.82 -6.54
CA GLY A 43 -3.54 8.30 -6.09
C GLY A 43 -4.26 7.48 -7.17
N ALA A 44 -4.28 7.97 -8.41
CA ALA A 44 -4.90 7.25 -9.52
C ALA A 44 -4.20 5.91 -9.85
N ILE A 45 -2.87 5.81 -9.69
CA ILE A 45 -2.13 4.54 -9.82
C ILE A 45 -2.49 3.59 -8.68
N PHE A 46 -2.52 4.07 -7.43
CA PHE A 46 -2.92 3.23 -6.29
C PHE A 46 -4.40 2.80 -6.36
N ALA A 47 -5.29 3.59 -6.96
CA ALA A 47 -6.69 3.21 -7.17
C ALA A 47 -6.87 2.02 -8.13
N THR A 48 -5.87 1.69 -8.95
CA THR A 48 -5.95 0.57 -9.92
C THR A 48 -6.16 -0.79 -9.25
N THR A 49 -5.54 -1.01 -8.09
CA THR A 49 -5.72 -2.24 -7.30
C THR A 49 -7.12 -2.34 -6.75
N ALA A 50 -7.69 -1.23 -6.29
CA ALA A 50 -9.06 -1.15 -5.80
C ALA A 50 -10.10 -1.38 -6.92
N ILE A 51 -9.87 -0.83 -8.12
CA ILE A 51 -10.69 -1.10 -9.32
C ILE A 51 -10.71 -2.60 -9.61
N ALA A 52 -9.53 -3.23 -9.65
CA ALA A 52 -9.43 -4.66 -9.89
C ALA A 52 -10.05 -5.48 -8.75
N ALA A 53 -9.90 -5.08 -7.49
CA ALA A 53 -10.54 -5.76 -6.36
C ALA A 53 -12.08 -5.76 -6.46
N MET A 54 -12.68 -4.71 -7.03
CA MET A 54 -14.12 -4.64 -7.28
C MET A 54 -14.58 -5.51 -8.47
N ILE A 55 -13.76 -5.64 -9.50
CA ILE A 55 -14.13 -6.27 -10.78
C ILE A 55 -13.72 -7.74 -10.83
N SER A 56 -12.49 -8.05 -10.44
CA SER A 56 -11.86 -9.36 -10.64
C SER A 56 -12.61 -10.52 -9.99
N PRO A 57 -13.20 -10.42 -8.78
CA PRO A 57 -14.02 -11.51 -8.22
C PRO A 57 -15.24 -11.88 -9.08
N LEU A 58 -15.82 -10.91 -9.81
CA LEU A 58 -17.03 -11.15 -10.62
C LEU A 58 -16.74 -11.92 -11.92
N TYR A 59 -15.57 -11.72 -12.52
CA TYR A 59 -15.22 -12.28 -13.82
C TYR A 59 -14.15 -13.38 -13.73
N ILE A 60 -13.04 -13.07 -13.07
CA ILE A 60 -11.86 -13.95 -13.04
C ILE A 60 -12.08 -15.09 -12.04
N GLY A 61 -12.72 -14.82 -10.89
CA GLY A 61 -13.17 -15.87 -9.97
C GLY A 61 -14.12 -16.85 -10.66
N PHE A 62 -15.10 -16.34 -11.39
CA PHE A 62 -16.04 -17.14 -12.18
C PHE A 62 -15.36 -18.01 -13.25
N LEU A 63 -14.37 -17.46 -13.97
CA LEU A 63 -13.60 -18.20 -14.98
C LEU A 63 -12.78 -19.33 -14.36
N ALA A 64 -12.14 -19.07 -13.21
CA ALA A 64 -11.32 -20.06 -12.50
C ALA A 64 -12.17 -21.22 -11.98
N ASP A 65 -13.36 -20.94 -11.46
CA ASP A 65 -14.23 -21.96 -10.93
C ASP A 65 -14.79 -22.89 -12.01
N ARG A 66 -14.89 -22.42 -13.26
CA ARG A 66 -15.64 -23.12 -14.32
C ARG A 66 -14.83 -23.68 -15.48
N LEU A 67 -13.73 -23.03 -15.86
CA LEU A 67 -13.11 -23.29 -17.17
C LEU A 67 -11.69 -23.82 -17.12
N PHE A 68 -10.91 -23.49 -16.08
CA PHE A 68 -9.48 -23.80 -16.03
C PHE A 68 -9.06 -24.34 -14.67
N ALA A 69 -8.04 -25.19 -14.68
CA ALA A 69 -7.41 -25.60 -13.43
C ALA A 69 -6.73 -24.40 -12.77
N THR A 70 -6.89 -24.28 -11.45
CA THR A 70 -6.54 -23.05 -10.71
C THR A 70 -5.06 -22.73 -10.84
N GLU A 71 -4.20 -23.75 -10.82
CA GLU A 71 -2.74 -23.58 -10.94
C GLU A 71 -2.31 -23.07 -12.32
N ARG A 72 -3.00 -23.48 -13.39
CA ARG A 72 -2.71 -23.01 -14.74
C ARG A 72 -3.14 -21.56 -14.91
N MET A 73 -4.26 -21.21 -14.30
CA MET A 73 -4.79 -19.85 -14.36
C MET A 73 -3.88 -18.87 -13.62
N ILE A 74 -3.45 -19.21 -12.40
CA ILE A 74 -2.42 -18.44 -11.68
C ILE A 74 -1.16 -18.31 -12.54
N GLY A 75 -0.71 -19.41 -13.16
CA GLY A 75 0.43 -19.42 -14.06
C GLY A 75 0.33 -18.38 -15.18
N VAL A 76 -0.77 -18.41 -15.95
CA VAL A 76 -1.00 -17.47 -17.05
C VAL A 76 -1.12 -16.03 -16.56
N LEU A 77 -1.90 -15.79 -15.49
CA LEU A 77 -2.10 -14.45 -14.94
C LEU A 77 -0.80 -13.81 -14.47
N HIS A 78 0.09 -14.59 -13.84
CA HIS A 78 1.38 -14.08 -13.39
C HIS A 78 2.41 -13.91 -14.51
N LEU A 79 2.37 -14.74 -15.56
CA LEU A 79 3.21 -14.54 -16.75
C LEU A 79 2.81 -13.26 -17.49
N LEU A 80 1.50 -13.05 -17.69
CA LEU A 80 0.97 -11.81 -18.28
C LEU A 80 1.28 -10.60 -17.38
N GLY A 81 1.03 -10.73 -16.07
CA GLY A 81 1.33 -9.70 -15.09
C GLY A 81 2.81 -9.35 -15.02
N GLY A 82 3.70 -10.34 -15.16
CA GLY A 82 5.15 -10.13 -15.22
C GLY A 82 5.56 -9.34 -16.46
N GLY A 83 4.99 -9.65 -17.63
CA GLY A 83 5.21 -8.87 -18.85
C GLY A 83 4.71 -7.42 -18.74
N LEU A 84 3.53 -7.22 -18.13
CA LEU A 84 2.97 -5.89 -17.88
C LEU A 84 3.84 -5.08 -16.90
N LEU A 85 4.31 -5.69 -15.81
CA LEU A 85 5.22 -5.02 -14.88
C LEU A 85 6.57 -4.68 -15.52
N ALA A 86 7.12 -5.57 -16.34
CA ALA A 86 8.35 -5.30 -17.09
C ALA A 86 8.16 -4.10 -18.04
N ALA A 87 7.02 -4.01 -18.72
CA ALA A 87 6.67 -2.85 -19.54
C ALA A 87 6.51 -1.58 -18.69
N ALA A 88 5.78 -1.65 -17.57
CA ALA A 88 5.56 -0.53 -16.66
C ALA A 88 6.87 0.09 -16.16
N ALA A 89 7.89 -0.73 -15.93
CA ALA A 89 9.17 -0.26 -15.41
C ALA A 89 9.97 0.63 -16.40
N PHE A 90 9.61 0.63 -17.69
CA PHE A 90 10.21 1.51 -18.71
C PHE A 90 9.31 2.71 -19.08
N VAL A 91 8.11 2.80 -18.53
CA VAL A 91 7.14 3.86 -18.88
C VAL A 91 7.21 4.99 -17.86
N THR A 92 7.44 6.20 -18.36
CA THR A 92 7.43 7.44 -17.57
C THR A 92 6.18 8.28 -17.81
N ASP A 93 5.44 8.04 -18.90
CA ASP A 93 4.16 8.71 -19.17
C ASP A 93 3.06 8.22 -18.22
N PHE A 94 2.32 9.16 -17.63
CA PHE A 94 1.29 8.85 -16.64
C PHE A 94 0.14 8.03 -17.22
N GLN A 95 -0.41 8.40 -18.37
CA GLN A 95 -1.62 7.74 -18.89
C GLN A 95 -1.32 6.31 -19.32
N LEU A 96 -0.17 6.12 -19.98
CA LEU A 96 0.29 4.80 -20.37
C LEU A 96 0.60 3.93 -19.14
N LEU A 97 1.32 4.47 -18.14
CA LEU A 97 1.64 3.73 -16.93
C LEU A 97 0.36 3.32 -16.20
N ARG A 98 -0.62 4.22 -16.08
CA ARG A 98 -1.92 3.93 -15.47
C ARG A 98 -2.65 2.82 -16.20
N GLY A 99 -2.69 2.85 -17.53
CA GLY A 99 -3.31 1.79 -18.34
C GLY A 99 -2.68 0.43 -18.09
N ILE A 100 -1.34 0.38 -18.06
CA ILE A 100 -0.60 -0.86 -17.77
C ILE A 100 -0.87 -1.36 -16.34
N MET A 101 -0.89 -0.45 -15.36
CA MET A 101 -1.13 -0.82 -13.96
C MET A 101 -2.57 -1.34 -13.73
N VAL A 102 -3.58 -0.80 -14.43
CA VAL A 102 -4.94 -1.36 -14.42
C VAL A 102 -4.94 -2.77 -15.00
N ALA A 103 -4.32 -2.98 -16.16
CA ALA A 103 -4.24 -4.30 -16.78
C ALA A 103 -3.53 -5.31 -15.86
N TYR A 104 -2.42 -4.91 -15.25
CA TYR A 104 -1.69 -5.73 -14.27
C TYR A 104 -2.56 -6.04 -13.05
N ALA A 105 -3.27 -5.06 -12.50
CA ALA A 105 -4.11 -5.25 -11.33
C ALA A 105 -5.24 -6.25 -11.59
N ILE A 106 -5.85 -6.22 -12.79
CA ILE A 106 -6.85 -7.21 -13.22
C ILE A 106 -6.26 -8.62 -13.25
N CYS A 107 -4.99 -8.77 -13.65
CA CYS A 107 -4.30 -10.05 -13.60
C CYS A 107 -3.94 -10.48 -12.17
N TYR A 108 -3.43 -9.57 -11.34
CA TYR A 108 -2.85 -9.89 -10.04
C TYR A 108 -3.89 -10.06 -8.94
N MET A 109 -4.86 -9.14 -8.78
CA MET A 109 -5.84 -9.18 -7.68
C MET A 109 -6.58 -10.53 -7.51
N PRO A 110 -7.09 -11.18 -8.58
CA PRO A 110 -7.79 -12.45 -8.41
C PRO A 110 -6.87 -13.59 -7.92
N THR A 111 -5.55 -13.51 -8.18
CA THR A 111 -4.60 -14.56 -7.75
C THR A 111 -4.51 -14.70 -6.23
N LEU A 112 -4.87 -13.65 -5.47
CA LEU A 112 -4.94 -13.72 -4.01
C LEU A 112 -5.96 -14.76 -3.54
N ALA A 113 -7.17 -14.75 -4.10
CA ALA A 113 -8.19 -15.77 -3.80
C ALA A 113 -7.82 -17.13 -4.40
N LEU A 114 -7.27 -17.18 -5.62
CA LEU A 114 -6.90 -18.44 -6.27
C LEU A 114 -5.79 -19.20 -5.52
N THR A 115 -4.79 -18.49 -4.97
CA THR A 115 -3.74 -19.11 -4.16
C THR A 115 -4.29 -19.68 -2.85
N ASN A 116 -5.28 -19.03 -2.24
CA ASN A 116 -6.03 -19.58 -1.11
C ASN A 116 -6.81 -20.84 -1.52
N SER A 117 -7.50 -20.81 -2.66
CA SER A 117 -8.24 -21.95 -3.20
C SER A 117 -7.36 -23.20 -3.44
N ILE A 118 -6.18 -23.03 -4.05
CA ILE A 118 -5.21 -24.14 -4.18
C ILE A 118 -4.79 -24.67 -2.82
N SER A 119 -4.53 -23.76 -1.88
CA SER A 119 -4.09 -24.12 -0.54
C SER A 119 -5.14 -24.98 0.16
N PHE A 120 -6.40 -24.53 0.20
CA PHE A 120 -7.50 -25.26 0.83
C PHE A 120 -7.83 -26.58 0.14
N ALA A 121 -7.77 -26.65 -1.19
CA ALA A 121 -8.02 -27.89 -1.93
C ALA A 121 -7.01 -29.00 -1.64
N ASN A 122 -5.84 -28.66 -1.09
CA ASN A 122 -4.73 -29.59 -0.86
C ASN A 122 -4.41 -29.81 0.63
N MET A 123 -5.23 -29.26 1.53
CA MET A 123 -5.10 -29.41 2.98
C MET A 123 -5.99 -30.50 3.52
N THR A 124 -5.52 -31.16 4.58
CA THR A 124 -6.29 -32.14 5.34
C THR A 124 -7.00 -31.52 6.53
N LYS A 125 -6.38 -30.52 7.16
CA LYS A 125 -6.96 -29.76 8.28
C LYS A 125 -6.69 -28.27 8.07
N PRO A 126 -7.45 -27.60 7.18
CA PRO A 126 -7.21 -26.21 6.79
C PRO A 126 -7.01 -25.27 7.98
N GLU A 127 -7.82 -25.39 9.01
CA GLU A 127 -7.80 -24.56 10.22
C GLU A 127 -6.46 -24.60 10.97
N GLN A 128 -5.75 -25.72 10.90
CA GLN A 128 -4.47 -25.94 11.58
C GLN A 128 -3.28 -25.73 10.63
N GLU A 129 -3.45 -26.08 9.36
CA GLU A 129 -2.37 -26.08 8.37
C GLU A 129 -2.21 -24.72 7.67
N PHE A 130 -3.31 -24.01 7.38
CA PHE A 130 -3.32 -22.78 6.59
C PHE A 130 -2.59 -21.61 7.24
N PRO A 131 -2.77 -21.30 8.54
CA PRO A 131 -2.06 -20.17 9.17
C PRO A 131 -0.54 -20.27 9.02
N GLY A 132 0.02 -21.48 9.20
CA GLY A 132 1.45 -21.73 9.06
C GLY A 132 1.97 -21.68 7.61
N ILE A 133 1.09 -21.71 6.61
CA ILE A 133 1.42 -21.52 5.19
C ILE A 133 1.24 -20.05 4.81
N ARG A 134 0.16 -19.41 5.27
CA ARG A 134 -0.17 -18.02 4.98
C ARG A 134 0.87 -17.04 5.53
N VAL A 135 1.49 -17.34 6.68
CA VAL A 135 2.56 -16.52 7.27
C VAL A 135 3.76 -16.34 6.33
N TRP A 136 4.02 -17.30 5.42
CA TRP A 136 5.08 -17.15 4.42
C TRP A 136 4.79 -16.01 3.44
N GLY A 137 3.53 -15.65 3.22
CA GLY A 137 3.17 -14.44 2.47
C GLY A 137 3.63 -13.16 3.16
N THR A 138 3.43 -13.05 4.48
CA THR A 138 3.93 -11.90 5.25
C THR A 138 5.45 -11.81 5.20
N TRP A 139 6.15 -12.94 5.30
CA TRP A 139 7.60 -12.99 5.09
C TRP A 139 8.00 -12.59 3.67
N GLY A 140 7.25 -13.01 2.65
CA GLY A 140 7.46 -12.58 1.27
C GLY A 140 7.42 -11.06 1.12
N TRP A 141 6.41 -10.43 1.71
CA TRP A 141 6.26 -8.97 1.73
C TRP A 141 7.43 -8.28 2.44
N ILE A 142 7.79 -8.73 3.64
CA ILE A 142 8.88 -8.15 4.45
C ILE A 142 10.22 -8.29 3.72
N VAL A 143 10.55 -9.48 3.22
CA VAL A 143 11.82 -9.75 2.52
C VAL A 143 11.90 -8.93 1.24
N ALA A 144 10.81 -8.80 0.48
CA ALA A 144 10.77 -7.90 -0.67
C ALA A 144 11.05 -6.45 -0.27
N GLY A 145 10.42 -5.96 0.79
CA GLY A 145 10.68 -4.62 1.34
C GLY A 145 12.14 -4.41 1.78
N TRP A 146 12.79 -5.44 2.32
CA TRP A 146 14.21 -5.40 2.68
C TRP A 146 15.13 -5.43 1.45
N ILE A 147 14.84 -6.25 0.44
CA ILE A 147 15.60 -6.26 -0.82
C ILE A 147 15.52 -4.88 -1.48
N VAL A 148 14.33 -4.28 -1.53
CA VAL A 148 14.14 -2.94 -2.11
C VAL A 148 14.81 -1.87 -1.24
N GLY A 149 14.53 -1.85 0.06
CA GLY A 149 15.05 -0.83 0.96
C GLY A 149 16.56 -0.92 1.16
N PHE A 150 17.08 -2.06 1.63
CA PHE A 150 18.50 -2.24 1.93
C PHE A 150 19.34 -2.66 0.71
N GLY A 151 18.77 -3.41 -0.23
CA GLY A 151 19.47 -3.80 -1.45
C GLY A 151 19.51 -2.65 -2.44
N PHE A 152 18.38 -2.35 -3.09
CA PHE A 152 18.33 -1.29 -4.11
C PHE A 152 18.51 0.12 -3.56
N GLY A 153 18.22 0.36 -2.28
CA GLY A 153 18.55 1.63 -1.62
C GLY A 153 20.02 1.81 -1.24
N HIS A 154 20.87 0.76 -1.34
CA HIS A 154 22.28 0.86 -0.98
C HIS A 154 23.20 1.04 -2.20
N PRO A 155 24.10 2.05 -2.22
CA PRO A 155 24.94 2.37 -3.37
C PRO A 155 25.81 1.21 -3.87
N ALA A 156 26.24 0.34 -2.96
CA ALA A 156 27.05 -0.82 -3.32
C ALA A 156 26.30 -1.82 -4.22
N PHE A 157 24.97 -1.92 -4.06
CA PHE A 157 24.14 -2.81 -4.87
C PHE A 157 23.73 -2.16 -6.20
N ILE A 158 23.44 -0.85 -6.18
CA ILE A 158 23.10 -0.08 -7.39
C ILE A 158 24.23 -0.16 -8.44
N LYS A 159 25.50 -0.20 -8.02
CA LYS A 159 26.65 -0.30 -8.93
C LYS A 159 26.63 -1.55 -9.83
N PHE A 160 25.95 -2.62 -9.40
CA PHE A 160 25.84 -3.86 -10.16
C PHE A 160 24.57 -3.93 -11.02
N LEU A 161 23.67 -2.96 -10.90
CA LEU A 161 22.49 -2.86 -11.75
C LEU A 161 22.85 -2.15 -13.07
N PRO A 162 22.28 -2.58 -14.21
CA PRO A 162 22.29 -1.79 -15.43
C PRO A 162 21.80 -0.36 -15.16
N ALA A 163 22.34 0.62 -15.89
CA ALA A 163 22.01 2.03 -15.69
C ALA A 163 20.50 2.31 -15.77
N ASP A 164 19.79 1.60 -16.66
CA ASP A 164 18.34 1.71 -16.84
C ASP A 164 17.51 1.18 -15.65
N LEU A 165 18.12 0.36 -14.79
CA LEU A 165 17.53 -0.20 -13.56
C LEU A 165 17.89 0.61 -12.31
N ALA A 166 18.95 1.41 -12.38
CA ALA A 166 19.39 2.27 -11.28
C ALA A 166 18.51 3.51 -11.10
N GLY A 167 17.60 3.79 -12.04
CA GLY A 167 16.70 4.94 -12.06
C GLY A 167 15.43 4.82 -11.20
N GLY A 168 15.46 4.06 -10.10
CA GLY A 168 14.33 3.96 -9.16
C GLY A 168 13.22 2.97 -9.55
N ASN A 169 13.23 2.44 -10.77
CA ASN A 169 12.29 1.44 -11.29
C ASN A 169 12.64 -0.02 -10.93
N ALA A 170 13.81 -0.29 -10.35
CA ALA A 170 14.23 -1.60 -9.86
C ALA A 170 13.17 -2.39 -9.05
N PRO A 171 12.36 -1.76 -8.16
CA PRO A 171 11.34 -2.48 -7.41
C PRO A 171 10.24 -3.08 -8.31
N VAL A 172 9.88 -2.39 -9.40
CA VAL A 172 8.89 -2.85 -10.39
C VAL A 172 9.46 -4.01 -11.21
N PHE A 173 10.75 -3.96 -11.57
CA PHE A 173 11.42 -5.08 -12.23
C PHE A 173 11.56 -6.31 -11.34
N LEU A 174 11.87 -6.14 -10.06
CA LEU A 174 11.88 -7.24 -9.11
C LEU A 174 10.49 -7.90 -9.05
N ALA A 175 9.42 -7.10 -8.98
CA ALA A 175 8.06 -7.61 -9.03
C ALA A 175 7.77 -8.37 -10.34
N ALA A 176 8.24 -7.85 -11.48
CA ALA A 176 8.09 -8.52 -12.78
C ALA A 176 8.79 -9.89 -12.79
N PHE A 177 10.04 -9.95 -12.34
CA PHE A 177 10.81 -11.19 -12.22
C PHE A 177 10.13 -12.20 -11.30
N LEU A 178 9.72 -11.78 -10.10
CA LEU A 178 9.04 -12.66 -9.15
C LEU A 178 7.69 -13.14 -9.70
N SER A 179 6.98 -12.31 -10.47
CA SER A 179 5.73 -12.69 -11.13
C SER A 179 5.98 -13.75 -12.19
N VAL A 180 6.99 -13.58 -13.07
CA VAL A 180 7.36 -14.63 -14.03
C VAL A 180 7.76 -15.92 -13.32
N LEU A 181 8.56 -15.82 -12.25
CA LEU A 181 8.99 -16.97 -11.45
C LEU A 181 7.80 -17.72 -10.85
N LEU A 182 6.85 -17.02 -10.22
CA LEU A 182 5.62 -17.63 -9.71
C LEU A 182 4.76 -18.20 -10.82
N GLY A 183 4.66 -17.51 -11.96
CA GLY A 183 3.91 -17.97 -13.13
C GLY A 183 4.42 -19.33 -13.64
N LEU A 184 5.75 -19.47 -13.78
CA LEU A 184 6.38 -20.73 -14.16
C LEU A 184 6.27 -21.79 -13.05
N PHE A 185 6.48 -21.40 -11.80
CA PHE A 185 6.38 -22.30 -10.64
C PHE A 185 4.96 -22.85 -10.47
N SER A 186 3.94 -22.10 -10.86
CA SER A 186 2.53 -22.47 -10.71
C SER A 186 2.18 -23.77 -11.44
N PHE A 187 2.84 -24.07 -12.56
CA PHE A 187 2.66 -25.35 -13.28
C PHE A 187 3.18 -26.56 -12.50
N SER A 188 3.97 -26.36 -11.45
CA SER A 188 4.44 -27.41 -10.55
C SER A 188 3.56 -27.61 -9.32
N LEU A 189 2.57 -26.73 -9.10
CA LEU A 189 1.63 -26.82 -7.99
C LEU A 189 0.70 -28.04 -8.14
N PRO A 190 0.10 -28.50 -7.03
CA PRO A 190 -0.86 -29.60 -7.11
C PRO A 190 -2.01 -29.26 -8.05
N HIS A 191 -2.36 -30.21 -8.91
CA HIS A 191 -3.44 -30.04 -9.87
C HIS A 191 -4.76 -29.80 -9.14
N THR A 192 -5.37 -28.65 -9.38
CA THR A 192 -6.60 -28.22 -8.73
C THR A 192 -7.64 -27.95 -9.83
N PRO A 193 -8.38 -29.00 -10.27
CA PRO A 193 -9.32 -28.88 -11.38
C PRO A 193 -10.46 -27.91 -11.03
N PRO A 194 -11.10 -27.29 -12.04
CA PRO A 194 -12.22 -26.41 -11.81
C PRO A 194 -13.33 -27.16 -11.06
N ARG A 195 -13.94 -26.47 -10.10
CA ARG A 195 -15.15 -26.95 -9.41
C ARG A 195 -16.31 -26.80 -10.40
N GLY A 196 -16.37 -27.71 -11.39
CA GLY A 196 -17.41 -27.73 -12.42
C GLY A 196 -18.81 -27.64 -11.80
N LYS A 197 -19.79 -27.14 -12.56
CA LYS A 197 -21.18 -26.85 -12.12
C LYS A 197 -21.58 -27.73 -10.92
N GLN A 198 -21.45 -27.21 -9.70
CA GLN A 198 -22.42 -27.59 -8.69
C GLN A 198 -23.72 -27.06 -9.27
N GLU A 199 -24.54 -27.96 -9.82
CA GLU A 199 -25.93 -27.62 -10.08
C GLU A 199 -26.46 -27.05 -8.76
N PRO A 200 -27.10 -25.87 -8.77
CA PRO A 200 -27.86 -25.47 -7.60
C PRO A 200 -28.77 -26.65 -7.30
N THR A 201 -28.63 -27.24 -6.12
CA THR A 201 -29.49 -28.35 -5.67
C THR A 201 -30.91 -27.95 -6.01
N ALA A 202 -31.57 -28.75 -6.87
CA ALA A 202 -32.89 -28.44 -7.41
C ALA A 202 -33.84 -28.13 -6.24
N GLY A 203 -34.13 -26.84 -6.03
CA GLY A 203 -34.85 -26.33 -4.86
C GLY A 203 -34.30 -25.03 -4.24
N GLU A 204 -33.02 -24.69 -4.46
CA GLU A 204 -32.48 -23.39 -4.01
C GLU A 204 -32.71 -22.30 -5.06
N SER A 205 -33.89 -21.67 -5.04
CA SER A 205 -34.08 -20.40 -5.73
C SER A 205 -33.08 -19.37 -5.20
N SER A 206 -32.50 -18.53 -6.07
CA SER A 206 -31.65 -17.41 -5.62
C SER A 206 -32.40 -16.44 -4.71
N GLU A 207 -33.73 -16.51 -4.69
CA GLU A 207 -34.64 -15.79 -3.81
C GLU A 207 -34.55 -16.23 -2.33
N ASN A 208 -33.97 -17.41 -2.03
CA ASN A 208 -33.91 -17.95 -0.67
C ASN A 208 -32.50 -17.92 -0.03
N ARG A 209 -31.52 -17.28 -0.69
CA ARG A 209 -30.25 -16.90 -0.07
C ARG A 209 -30.50 -15.62 0.72
N GLY A 210 -30.43 -15.69 2.06
CA GLY A 210 -30.48 -14.51 2.92
C GLY A 210 -29.61 -13.40 2.33
N SER A 211 -30.20 -12.24 2.11
CA SER A 211 -29.54 -11.21 1.34
C SER A 211 -28.69 -10.34 2.25
N VAL A 212 -27.48 -9.98 1.82
CA VAL A 212 -26.67 -8.96 2.53
C VAL A 212 -27.47 -7.67 2.74
N TRP A 213 -28.44 -7.38 1.85
CA TRP A 213 -29.38 -6.28 2.00
C TRP A 213 -30.23 -6.36 3.28
N GLN A 214 -30.54 -7.56 3.78
CA GLN A 214 -31.25 -7.76 5.05
C GLN A 214 -30.37 -7.37 6.24
N LEU A 215 -29.07 -7.69 6.21
CA LEU A 215 -28.12 -7.28 7.25
C LEU A 215 -27.98 -5.76 7.32
N LEU A 216 -28.00 -5.07 6.17
CA LEU A 216 -27.99 -3.61 6.11
C LEU A 216 -29.26 -2.96 6.70
N GLY A 217 -30.35 -3.73 6.87
CA GLY A 217 -31.53 -3.28 7.58
C GLY A 217 -31.34 -3.14 9.09
N ASP A 218 -30.32 -3.78 9.69
CA ASP A 218 -29.94 -3.54 11.09
C ASP A 218 -29.09 -2.24 11.18
N PRO A 219 -29.55 -1.22 11.91
CA PRO A 219 -28.80 0.02 12.09
C PRO A 219 -27.38 -0.19 12.63
N THR A 220 -27.17 -1.20 13.49
CA THR A 220 -25.85 -1.47 14.07
C THR A 220 -24.88 -2.01 13.01
N PHE A 221 -25.37 -2.90 12.16
CA PHE A 221 -24.59 -3.43 11.04
C PHE A 221 -24.33 -2.34 9.99
N LEU A 222 -25.32 -1.51 9.66
CA LEU A 222 -25.14 -0.39 8.73
C LEU A 222 -24.09 0.62 9.23
N VAL A 223 -24.13 1.02 10.51
CA VAL A 223 -23.10 1.88 11.10
C VAL A 223 -21.72 1.25 11.00
N PHE A 224 -21.62 -0.06 11.23
CA PHE A 224 -20.38 -0.80 11.03
C PHE A 224 -19.90 -0.71 9.57
N VAL A 225 -20.75 -1.00 8.58
CA VAL A 225 -20.38 -0.92 7.15
C VAL A 225 -19.90 0.47 6.77
N ILE A 226 -20.63 1.52 7.18
CA ILE A 226 -20.25 2.92 6.93
C ILE A 226 -18.91 3.23 7.59
N SER A 227 -18.72 2.82 8.85
CA SER A 227 -17.46 3.03 9.55
C SER A 227 -16.32 2.33 8.84
N SER A 228 -16.51 1.06 8.43
CA SER A 228 -15.53 0.27 7.67
C SER A 228 -15.12 0.93 6.36
N PHE A 229 -16.07 1.46 5.60
CA PHE A 229 -15.77 2.27 4.43
C PHE A 229 -14.92 3.50 4.78
N LEU A 230 -15.32 4.25 5.80
CA LEU A 230 -14.67 5.50 6.19
C LEU A 230 -13.23 5.29 6.71
N VAL A 231 -12.93 4.24 7.47
CA VAL A 231 -11.54 3.98 7.93
C VAL A 231 -10.62 3.54 6.80
N CYS A 232 -11.14 2.94 5.73
CA CYS A 232 -10.32 2.59 4.57
C CYS A 232 -9.84 3.82 3.77
N ILE A 233 -10.51 4.98 3.90
CA ILE A 233 -10.08 6.22 3.28
C ILE A 233 -8.70 6.66 3.83
N PRO A 234 -8.53 6.91 5.14
CA PRO A 234 -7.21 7.18 5.74
C PRO A 234 -6.18 6.07 5.47
N LEU A 235 -6.59 4.81 5.51
CA LEU A 235 -5.68 3.69 5.26
C LEU A 235 -5.06 3.76 3.85
N SER A 236 -5.82 4.21 2.85
CA SER A 236 -5.30 4.42 1.50
C SER A 236 -4.17 5.47 1.45
N PHE A 237 -4.22 6.51 2.28
CA PHE A 237 -3.13 7.50 2.38
C PHE A 237 -1.82 6.86 2.83
N TYR A 238 -1.90 5.93 3.79
CA TYR A 238 -0.73 5.22 4.27
C TYR A 238 -0.07 4.44 3.14
N TYR A 239 -0.84 3.66 2.38
CA TYR A 239 -0.29 2.88 1.25
C TYR A 239 0.26 3.75 0.13
N GLY A 240 -0.44 4.84 -0.23
CA GLY A 240 -0.05 5.69 -1.35
C GLY A 240 1.13 6.61 -1.07
N PHE A 241 1.22 7.18 0.13
CA PHE A 241 2.05 8.36 0.39
C PHE A 241 3.06 8.20 1.52
N ALA A 242 2.98 7.17 2.38
CA ALA A 242 3.91 7.02 3.50
C ALA A 242 5.38 6.88 3.04
N ASN A 243 5.64 6.18 1.94
CA ASN A 243 7.00 6.05 1.41
C ASN A 243 7.58 7.38 0.91
N LEU A 244 6.77 8.13 0.17
CA LEU A 244 7.13 9.47 -0.33
C LEU A 244 7.44 10.40 0.85
N PHE A 245 6.54 10.44 1.83
CA PHE A 245 6.72 11.18 3.08
C PHE A 245 8.03 10.83 3.79
N LEU A 246 8.29 9.54 4.01
CA LEU A 246 9.51 9.06 4.66
C LEU A 246 10.77 9.49 3.89
N GLY A 247 10.73 9.48 2.56
CA GLY A 247 11.83 9.99 1.73
C GLY A 247 12.02 11.51 1.84
N GLU A 248 10.94 12.28 1.94
CA GLU A 248 11.01 13.74 2.08
C GLU A 248 11.53 14.21 3.46
N ILE A 249 11.37 13.39 4.51
CA ILE A 249 11.96 13.67 5.84
C ILE A 249 13.33 13.01 6.05
N ASP A 250 13.96 12.49 4.99
CA ASP A 250 15.26 11.80 5.03
C ASP A 250 15.30 10.59 5.99
N ALA A 251 14.17 9.89 6.15
CA ALA A 251 14.16 8.66 6.93
C ALA A 251 15.05 7.59 6.28
N PRO A 252 15.83 6.82 7.07
CA PRO A 252 16.72 5.80 6.52
C PRO A 252 15.92 4.65 5.91
N TYR A 253 16.27 4.26 4.69
CA TYR A 253 15.69 3.13 3.96
C TYR A 253 14.14 3.08 4.03
N PRO A 254 13.41 4.09 3.50
CA PRO A 254 11.96 4.25 3.69
C PRO A 254 11.10 3.00 3.45
N THR A 255 11.46 2.22 2.43
CA THR A 255 10.75 0.98 2.09
C THR A 255 10.97 -0.12 3.14
N ALA A 256 12.21 -0.31 3.60
CA ALA A 256 12.50 -1.28 4.65
C ALA A 256 11.93 -0.83 6.00
N LEU A 257 11.97 0.47 6.30
CA LEU A 257 11.44 1.03 7.54
C LEU A 257 9.93 0.76 7.70
N GLN A 258 9.15 0.82 6.61
CA GLN A 258 7.73 0.50 6.64
C GLN A 258 7.41 -0.97 6.98
N THR A 259 8.35 -1.90 6.77
CA THR A 259 8.15 -3.32 7.12
C THR A 259 8.03 -3.57 8.62
N ILE A 260 8.42 -2.59 9.46
CA ILE A 260 8.13 -2.61 10.91
C ILE A 260 6.62 -2.73 11.15
N GLY A 261 5.79 -2.17 10.26
CA GLY A 261 4.35 -2.32 10.35
C GLY A 261 3.89 -3.77 10.20
N GLN A 262 4.40 -4.50 9.20
CA GLN A 262 4.10 -5.93 9.03
C GLN A 262 4.67 -6.80 10.16
N LEU A 263 5.85 -6.46 10.70
CA LEU A 263 6.38 -7.16 11.88
C LEU A 263 5.46 -6.95 13.10
N SER A 264 4.93 -5.74 13.26
CA SER A 264 3.96 -5.47 14.31
C SER A 264 2.64 -6.20 14.12
N GLU A 265 2.14 -6.31 12.90
CA GLU A 265 0.92 -7.08 12.55
C GLU A 265 1.07 -8.55 12.97
N VAL A 266 2.19 -9.21 12.65
CA VAL A 266 2.43 -10.59 13.10
C VAL A 266 2.35 -10.71 14.64
N GLY A 267 2.88 -9.73 15.36
CA GLY A 267 2.82 -9.70 16.83
C GLY A 267 1.42 -9.50 17.39
N PHE A 268 0.65 -8.55 16.85
CA PHE A 268 -0.72 -8.26 17.32
C PHE A 268 -1.70 -9.35 16.93
N MET A 269 -1.57 -9.92 15.74
CA MET A 269 -2.34 -11.08 15.30
C MET A 269 -2.17 -12.28 16.25
N ALA A 270 -0.94 -12.57 16.69
CA ALA A 270 -0.69 -13.62 17.68
C ALA A 270 -1.32 -13.32 19.06
N ALA A 271 -1.45 -12.03 19.40
CA ALA A 271 -2.06 -11.57 20.64
C ALA A 271 -3.58 -11.39 20.56
N MET A 272 -4.22 -11.60 19.40
CA MET A 272 -5.66 -11.39 19.19
C MET A 272 -6.54 -12.14 20.20
N PRO A 273 -6.32 -13.42 20.54
CA PRO A 273 -7.17 -14.13 21.50
C PRO A 273 -7.21 -13.43 22.87
N TYR A 274 -6.08 -12.90 23.32
CA TYR A 274 -5.98 -12.16 24.57
C TYR A 274 -6.79 -10.85 24.51
N PHE A 275 -6.66 -10.09 23.42
CA PHE A 275 -7.38 -8.82 23.27
C PHE A 275 -8.87 -8.99 23.08
N ILE A 276 -9.31 -10.01 22.33
CA ILE A 276 -10.74 -10.34 22.18
C ILE A 276 -11.35 -10.65 23.54
N ALA A 277 -10.73 -11.53 24.33
CA ALA A 277 -11.22 -11.91 25.65
C ALA A 277 -11.29 -10.74 26.65
N ARG A 278 -10.43 -9.72 26.49
CA ARG A 278 -10.35 -8.57 27.41
C ARG A 278 -11.18 -7.37 26.99
N LEU A 279 -11.18 -7.06 25.69
CA LEU A 279 -11.76 -5.83 25.16
C LEU A 279 -13.13 -6.09 24.51
N GLY A 280 -13.34 -7.28 23.94
CA GLY A 280 -14.48 -7.56 23.08
C GLY A 280 -14.45 -6.77 21.77
N VAL A 281 -15.28 -7.18 20.82
CA VAL A 281 -15.26 -6.67 19.44
C VAL A 281 -15.45 -5.15 19.36
N LYS A 282 -16.43 -4.57 20.08
CA LYS A 282 -16.70 -3.12 20.01
C LYS A 282 -15.47 -2.29 20.40
N LYS A 283 -14.82 -2.63 21.52
CA LYS A 283 -13.67 -1.84 22.00
C LYS A 283 -12.44 -2.09 21.14
N MET A 284 -12.25 -3.31 20.62
CA MET A 284 -11.16 -3.58 19.67
C MET A 284 -11.27 -2.72 18.42
N LEU A 285 -12.45 -2.70 17.77
CA LEU A 285 -12.70 -1.87 16.59
C LEU A 285 -12.44 -0.38 16.90
N ALA A 286 -12.93 0.12 18.04
CA ALA A 286 -12.72 1.50 18.46
C ALA A 286 -11.24 1.82 18.73
N VAL A 287 -10.49 0.92 19.38
CA VAL A 287 -9.05 1.08 19.61
C VAL A 287 -8.27 1.07 18.29
N GLY A 288 -8.64 0.21 17.33
CA GLY A 288 -8.06 0.24 15.98
C GLY A 288 -8.27 1.59 15.29
N MET A 289 -9.48 2.14 15.37
CA MET A 289 -9.82 3.49 14.87
C MET A 289 -9.00 4.60 15.54
N LEU A 290 -8.87 4.56 16.87
CA LEU A 290 -8.06 5.53 17.62
C LEU A 290 -6.57 5.39 17.31
N ALA A 291 -6.07 4.18 17.08
CA ALA A 291 -4.68 3.95 16.70
C ALA A 291 -4.33 4.64 15.35
N TRP A 292 -5.28 4.74 14.41
CA TRP A 292 -5.08 5.53 13.19
C TRP A 292 -4.94 7.01 13.49
N VAL A 293 -5.78 7.56 14.38
CA VAL A 293 -5.67 8.96 14.82
C VAL A 293 -4.26 9.23 15.38
N VAL A 294 -3.82 8.39 16.32
CA VAL A 294 -2.48 8.52 16.94
C VAL A 294 -1.38 8.40 15.89
N ARG A 295 -1.47 7.42 14.97
CA ARG A 295 -0.48 7.25 13.89
C ARG A 295 -0.31 8.53 13.08
N TYR A 296 -1.40 9.12 12.61
CA TYR A 296 -1.31 10.25 11.71
C TYR A 296 -0.85 11.53 12.43
N PHE A 297 -1.20 11.71 13.70
CA PHE A 297 -0.57 12.76 14.52
C PHE A 297 0.93 12.52 14.69
N CYS A 298 1.35 11.28 14.99
CA CYS A 298 2.77 10.90 15.05
C CYS A 298 3.51 11.23 13.74
N PHE A 299 2.90 10.94 12.58
CA PHE A 299 3.48 11.30 11.28
C PHE A 299 3.56 12.82 11.08
N GLY A 300 2.52 13.56 11.47
CA GLY A 300 2.50 15.01 11.38
C GLY A 300 3.60 15.71 12.17
N THR A 301 4.17 15.07 13.21
CA THR A 301 5.29 15.65 13.97
C THR A 301 6.59 15.76 13.16
N LEU A 302 6.71 14.98 12.08
CA LEU A 302 7.93 14.84 11.26
C LEU A 302 9.16 14.34 12.04
N GLN A 303 9.02 13.97 13.31
CA GLN A 303 10.10 13.46 14.15
C GLN A 303 10.22 11.95 13.97
N LEU A 304 11.36 11.49 13.48
CA LEU A 304 11.57 10.07 13.16
C LEU A 304 11.18 9.10 14.29
N PRO A 305 11.48 9.34 15.59
CA PRO A 305 11.05 8.44 16.67
C PRO A 305 9.53 8.30 16.76
N LEU A 306 8.78 9.41 16.65
CA LEU A 306 7.32 9.39 16.68
C LEU A 306 6.75 8.78 15.40
N VAL A 307 7.37 9.06 14.25
CA VAL A 307 7.02 8.40 12.98
C VAL A 307 7.15 6.88 13.10
N VAL A 308 8.22 6.38 13.72
CA VAL A 308 8.39 4.93 13.97
C VAL A 308 7.30 4.38 14.87
N VAL A 309 6.87 5.10 15.91
CA VAL A 309 5.69 4.70 16.70
C VAL A 309 4.44 4.59 15.82
N GLY A 310 4.22 5.55 14.92
CA GLY A 310 3.13 5.49 13.95
C GLY A 310 3.19 4.28 13.01
N LEU A 311 4.39 3.87 12.59
CA LEU A 311 4.60 2.66 11.79
C LEU A 311 4.33 1.38 12.59
N VAL A 312 4.75 1.30 13.85
CA VAL A 312 4.45 0.16 14.74
C VAL A 312 2.94 0.02 14.98
N LEU A 313 2.21 1.14 15.09
CA LEU A 313 0.75 1.11 15.20
C LEU A 313 0.03 0.48 13.99
N HIS A 314 0.75 0.08 12.92
CA HIS A 314 0.20 -0.74 11.85
C HIS A 314 -0.55 -1.96 12.33
N GLY A 315 0.06 -2.80 13.17
CA GLY A 315 -0.58 -4.02 13.64
C GLY A 315 -1.88 -3.73 14.40
N VAL A 316 -1.89 -2.74 15.29
CA VAL A 316 -3.11 -2.36 16.03
C VAL A 316 -4.21 -1.88 15.10
N CYS A 317 -3.90 -0.96 14.17
CA CYS A 317 -4.89 -0.45 13.24
C CYS A 317 -5.46 -1.55 12.34
N TYR A 318 -4.57 -2.39 11.80
CA TYR A 318 -4.97 -3.40 10.82
C TYR A 318 -5.67 -4.57 11.50
N ASP A 319 -5.05 -5.22 12.49
CA ASP A 319 -5.58 -6.44 13.10
C ASP A 319 -6.84 -6.17 13.91
N PHE A 320 -6.83 -5.15 14.78
CA PHE A 320 -7.99 -4.89 15.63
C PHE A 320 -9.19 -4.39 14.82
N PHE A 321 -8.96 -3.83 13.63
CA PHE A 321 -10.04 -3.45 12.75
C PHE A 321 -10.48 -4.61 11.87
N PHE A 322 -9.62 -5.12 10.98
CA PHE A 322 -10.01 -6.08 9.94
C PHE A 322 -10.32 -7.46 10.52
N VAL A 323 -9.50 -7.97 11.43
CA VAL A 323 -9.74 -9.31 12.01
C VAL A 323 -10.98 -9.28 12.91
N ALA A 324 -11.13 -8.25 13.75
CA ALA A 324 -12.35 -8.10 14.56
C ALA A 324 -13.61 -7.86 13.70
N SER A 325 -13.47 -7.15 12.57
CA SER A 325 -14.54 -6.94 11.58
C SER A 325 -15.02 -8.26 10.99
N GLN A 326 -14.09 -9.13 10.60
CA GLN A 326 -14.42 -10.46 10.07
C GLN A 326 -15.19 -11.28 11.10
N ILE A 327 -14.71 -11.32 12.35
CA ILE A 327 -15.38 -12.01 13.47
C ILE A 327 -16.79 -11.43 13.71
N TYR A 328 -16.94 -10.11 13.66
CA TYR A 328 -18.23 -9.43 13.81
C TYR A 328 -19.22 -9.85 12.73
N VAL A 329 -18.83 -9.74 11.46
CA VAL A 329 -19.67 -10.08 10.31
C VAL A 329 -20.09 -11.55 10.37
N ASP A 330 -19.16 -12.44 10.70
CA ASP A 330 -19.38 -13.86 10.88
C ASP A 330 -20.31 -14.24 12.03
N SER A 331 -20.45 -13.36 13.02
CA SER A 331 -21.36 -13.58 14.15
C SER A 331 -22.80 -13.24 13.77
N ARG A 332 -22.97 -12.20 12.93
CA ARG A 332 -24.25 -11.61 12.51
C ARG A 332 -24.85 -12.29 11.30
N ALA A 333 -24.01 -12.78 10.38
CA ALA A 333 -24.47 -13.50 9.22
C ALA A 333 -24.88 -14.94 9.58
N ASP A 334 -26.01 -15.39 9.05
CA ASP A 334 -26.35 -16.81 9.05
C ASP A 334 -25.40 -17.60 8.14
N GLU A 335 -25.30 -18.91 8.36
CA GLU A 335 -24.42 -19.79 7.58
C GLU A 335 -24.62 -19.65 6.06
N ARG A 336 -25.86 -19.42 5.62
CA ARG A 336 -26.23 -19.26 4.21
C ARG A 336 -25.79 -17.95 3.57
N GLN A 337 -25.56 -16.90 4.38
CA GLN A 337 -25.19 -15.55 3.91
C GLN A 337 -23.79 -15.11 4.34
N ARG A 338 -23.09 -15.92 5.15
CA ARG A 338 -21.74 -15.62 5.68
C ARG A 338 -20.74 -15.24 4.61
N ALA A 339 -20.59 -16.09 3.59
CA ALA A 339 -19.65 -15.84 2.48
C ALA A 339 -20.00 -14.53 1.74
N SER A 340 -21.28 -14.32 1.42
CA SER A 340 -21.73 -13.09 0.76
C SER A 340 -21.49 -11.84 1.60
N ALA A 341 -21.69 -11.92 2.92
CA ALA A 341 -21.45 -10.82 3.84
C ALA A 341 -19.94 -10.47 3.94
N GLN A 342 -19.06 -11.47 4.00
CA GLN A 342 -17.61 -11.25 3.97
C GLN A 342 -17.16 -10.62 2.66
N SER A 343 -17.59 -11.15 1.51
CA SER A 343 -17.27 -10.59 0.20
C SER A 343 -17.79 -9.16 0.04
N PHE A 344 -18.98 -8.86 0.57
CA PHE A 344 -19.52 -7.50 0.54
C PHE A 344 -18.67 -6.52 1.38
N ILE A 345 -18.25 -6.92 2.58
CA ILE A 345 -17.38 -6.08 3.42
C ILE A 345 -16.01 -5.89 2.77
N ALA A 346 -15.44 -6.92 2.15
CA ALA A 346 -14.20 -6.80 1.38
C ALA A 346 -14.36 -5.84 0.19
N PHE A 347 -15.48 -5.92 -0.54
CA PHE A 347 -15.79 -5.00 -1.63
C PHE A 347 -15.90 -3.55 -1.14
N VAL A 348 -16.59 -3.31 -0.03
CA VAL A 348 -16.76 -1.97 0.55
C VAL A 348 -15.42 -1.40 1.04
N THR A 349 -14.60 -2.21 1.70
CA THR A 349 -13.34 -1.77 2.33
C THR A 349 -12.20 -1.68 1.31
N MET A 350 -11.81 -2.80 0.73
CA MET A 350 -10.67 -2.92 -0.19
C MET A 350 -10.96 -2.43 -1.62
N GLY A 351 -12.24 -2.38 -2.00
CA GLY A 351 -12.69 -1.79 -3.26
C GLY A 351 -13.03 -0.32 -3.11
N VAL A 352 -14.26 -0.03 -2.66
CA VAL A 352 -14.80 1.34 -2.68
C VAL A 352 -14.02 2.29 -1.76
N GLY A 353 -13.73 1.86 -0.52
CA GLY A 353 -13.00 2.65 0.48
C GLY A 353 -11.59 3.02 0.02
N MET A 354 -10.82 2.04 -0.43
CA MET A 354 -9.46 2.26 -0.96
C MET A 354 -9.47 3.14 -2.22
N PHE A 355 -10.43 2.93 -3.12
CA PHE A 355 -10.59 3.73 -4.34
C PHE A 355 -10.82 5.20 -4.01
N VAL A 356 -11.82 5.49 -3.17
CA VAL A 356 -12.12 6.86 -2.74
C VAL A 356 -10.92 7.45 -2.00
N GLY A 357 -10.32 6.70 -1.07
CA GLY A 357 -9.15 7.13 -0.32
C GLY A 357 -7.95 7.48 -1.18
N ALA A 358 -7.72 6.76 -2.27
CA ALA A 358 -6.58 7.02 -3.14
C ALA A 358 -6.74 8.34 -3.90
N TYR A 359 -7.92 8.63 -4.44
CA TYR A 359 -8.20 9.92 -5.10
C TYR A 359 -8.26 11.08 -4.12
N VAL A 360 -8.93 10.92 -2.98
CA VAL A 360 -9.00 11.96 -1.94
C VAL A 360 -7.60 12.26 -1.40
N GLY A 361 -6.79 11.24 -1.14
CA GLY A 361 -5.41 11.42 -0.70
C GLY A 361 -4.54 12.12 -1.73
N GLY A 362 -4.67 11.76 -3.00
CA GLY A 362 -3.99 12.46 -4.08
C GLY A 362 -4.34 13.94 -4.17
N LEU A 363 -5.64 14.26 -4.10
CA LEU A 363 -6.10 15.65 -4.10
C LEU A 363 -5.55 16.42 -2.89
N ILE A 364 -5.60 15.84 -1.69
CA ILE A 364 -5.07 16.50 -0.48
C ILE A 364 -3.57 16.77 -0.62
N VAL A 365 -2.79 15.81 -1.12
CA VAL A 365 -1.35 15.99 -1.35
C VAL A 365 -1.04 17.10 -2.37
N ASP A 366 -1.92 17.35 -3.33
CA ASP A 366 -1.79 18.44 -4.31
C ASP A 366 -2.18 19.81 -3.72
N LEU A 367 -3.10 19.85 -2.75
CA LEU A 367 -3.48 21.09 -2.04
C LEU A 367 -2.34 21.65 -1.18
N TYR A 368 -1.37 20.81 -0.81
CA TYR A 368 -0.21 21.16 0.01
C TYR A 368 1.10 20.98 -0.79
N PRO A 369 1.41 21.90 -1.72
CA PRO A 369 2.67 21.86 -2.47
C PRO A 369 3.89 22.09 -1.56
N PRO A 370 5.11 21.93 -2.09
CA PRO A 370 6.35 22.33 -1.40
C PRO A 370 6.26 23.74 -0.81
N GLN A 371 6.90 23.95 0.34
CA GLN A 371 6.85 25.24 1.04
C GLN A 371 7.40 26.39 0.20
N ILE A 372 8.46 26.12 -0.57
CA ILE A 372 9.07 27.09 -1.49
C ILE A 372 9.13 26.49 -2.89
N THR A 373 8.70 27.27 -3.87
CA THR A 373 8.81 26.96 -5.29
C THR A 373 9.51 28.08 -6.03
N VAL A 374 10.27 27.71 -7.05
CA VAL A 374 11.13 28.62 -7.82
C VAL A 374 10.71 28.56 -9.28
N SER A 375 10.70 29.69 -9.97
CA SER A 375 10.53 29.73 -11.41
C SER A 375 11.68 28.96 -12.07
N THR A 376 11.36 27.99 -12.92
CA THR A 376 12.35 27.10 -13.51
C THR A 376 12.04 26.90 -14.97
N THR A 377 13.06 27.03 -15.81
CA THR A 377 12.96 26.72 -17.23
C THR A 377 13.21 25.23 -17.41
N VAL A 378 12.16 24.50 -17.74
CA VAL A 378 12.20 23.05 -17.96
C VAL A 378 12.27 22.79 -19.45
N LYS A 379 13.32 22.06 -19.85
CA LYS A 379 13.52 21.60 -21.22
C LYS A 379 13.49 20.08 -21.21
N SER A 380 12.52 19.51 -21.93
CA SER A 380 12.43 18.06 -22.15
C SER A 380 12.77 17.76 -23.61
N ALA A 381 13.42 16.63 -23.88
CA ALA A 381 13.93 16.25 -25.20
C ALA A 381 12.88 16.33 -26.33
N ASP A 382 11.60 16.07 -26.01
CA ASP A 382 10.49 16.00 -26.96
C ASP A 382 9.40 17.06 -26.72
N ALA A 383 9.65 18.08 -25.89
CA ALA A 383 8.65 19.10 -25.55
C ALA A 383 9.20 20.52 -25.67
N GLU A 384 8.30 21.49 -25.90
CA GLU A 384 8.64 22.90 -25.84
C GLU A 384 9.23 23.27 -24.48
N THR A 385 10.21 24.16 -24.50
CA THR A 385 10.76 24.75 -23.28
C THR A 385 9.67 25.55 -22.59
N LYS A 386 9.40 25.24 -21.33
CA LYS A 386 8.36 25.90 -20.53
C LYS A 386 8.93 26.40 -19.23
N THR A 387 8.48 27.57 -18.81
CA THR A 387 8.79 28.12 -17.50
C THR A 387 7.64 27.75 -16.56
N GLU A 388 7.96 27.02 -15.50
CA GLU A 388 7.01 26.57 -14.49
C GLU A 388 7.59 26.66 -13.09
N LYS A 389 6.73 26.69 -12.08
CA LYS A 389 7.16 26.70 -10.68
C LYS A 389 7.51 25.28 -10.25
N GLN A 390 8.76 25.06 -9.89
CA GLN A 390 9.27 23.77 -9.42
C GLN A 390 9.69 23.86 -7.96
N PRO A 391 9.72 22.74 -7.22
CA PRO A 391 10.38 22.69 -5.92
C PRO A 391 11.86 23.10 -6.06
N LEU A 392 12.47 23.49 -4.94
CA LEU A 392 13.91 23.74 -4.90
C LEU A 392 14.72 22.56 -5.46
N PRO A 393 15.88 22.80 -6.11
CA PRO A 393 16.74 21.72 -6.59
C PRO A 393 17.24 20.84 -5.44
N ASN A 394 17.50 19.57 -5.72
CA ASN A 394 17.86 18.61 -4.67
C ASN A 394 19.23 18.93 -4.05
N TRP A 395 19.32 18.89 -2.71
CA TRP A 395 20.57 18.91 -1.97
C TRP A 395 20.90 17.49 -1.47
N ASP A 396 21.65 16.75 -2.30
CA ASP A 396 22.16 15.43 -1.92
C ASP A 396 23.19 15.55 -0.79
N ALA A 397 22.98 14.81 0.30
CA ALA A 397 23.88 14.77 1.45
C ALA A 397 25.31 14.34 1.07
N LYS A 398 25.47 13.57 -0.01
CA LYS A 398 26.77 13.09 -0.50
C LYS A 398 27.41 14.01 -1.54
N GLY A 399 26.75 15.10 -1.93
CA GLY A 399 27.25 16.05 -2.93
C GLY A 399 27.37 15.46 -4.34
N LYS A 400 26.62 14.40 -4.68
CA LYS A 400 26.76 13.71 -5.97
C LYS A 400 25.76 14.15 -7.03
N THR A 401 24.63 14.74 -6.62
CA THR A 401 23.57 15.21 -7.52
C THR A 401 23.01 16.57 -7.10
N GLY A 402 22.28 17.22 -8.01
CA GLY A 402 21.61 18.50 -7.78
C GLY A 402 22.56 19.65 -7.42
N ILE A 403 22.05 20.62 -6.64
CA ILE A 403 22.79 21.84 -6.25
C ILE A 403 24.06 21.53 -5.47
N ALA A 404 24.05 20.42 -4.71
CA ALA A 404 25.19 20.01 -3.91
C ALA A 404 26.38 19.58 -4.78
N LYS A 405 26.14 18.92 -5.91
CA LYS A 405 27.19 18.55 -6.86
C LYS A 405 27.81 19.78 -7.52
N GLU A 406 26.96 20.71 -7.94
CA GLU A 406 27.38 21.88 -8.72
C GLU A 406 28.17 22.87 -7.86
N LEU A 407 27.81 23.00 -6.58
CA LEU A 407 28.47 23.89 -5.62
C LEU A 407 29.49 23.20 -4.71
N GLY A 408 29.71 21.89 -4.89
CA GLY A 408 30.63 21.11 -4.06
C GLY A 408 30.23 21.03 -2.59
N LEU A 409 28.92 21.08 -2.30
CA LEU A 409 28.38 21.04 -0.94
C LEU A 409 28.27 19.59 -0.45
N THR A 410 28.47 19.40 0.85
CA THR A 410 28.21 18.15 1.58
C THR A 410 27.01 18.32 2.51
N ALA A 411 26.69 17.31 3.33
CA ALA A 411 25.58 17.35 4.28
C ALA A 411 25.69 18.51 5.29
N ASP A 412 26.89 18.81 5.76
CA ASP A 412 27.18 19.87 6.74
C ASP A 412 27.56 21.21 6.07
N GLY A 413 27.42 21.28 4.74
CA GLY A 413 27.69 22.50 3.98
C GLY A 413 26.68 23.61 4.29
N LEU A 414 27.14 24.85 4.20
CA LEU A 414 26.31 26.04 4.29
C LEU A 414 26.29 26.75 2.93
N LEU A 415 25.09 27.04 2.43
CA LEU A 415 24.88 27.71 1.15
C LEU A 415 24.61 29.19 1.40
N ALA A 416 25.57 30.03 1.04
CA ALA A 416 25.44 31.48 1.08
C ALA A 416 24.91 32.01 -0.26
N ILE A 417 24.05 33.03 -0.21
CA ILE A 417 23.37 33.60 -1.37
C ILE A 417 24.35 34.13 -2.42
N ASP A 418 25.46 34.72 -1.97
CA ASP A 418 26.52 35.29 -2.81
C ASP A 418 27.33 34.25 -3.59
N LYS A 419 27.26 32.97 -3.17
CA LYS A 419 27.95 31.85 -3.83
C LYS A 419 27.14 31.18 -4.92
N LEU A 420 25.92 31.66 -5.19
CA LEU A 420 25.09 31.09 -6.25
C LEU A 420 25.67 31.40 -7.64
N PRO A 421 25.63 30.42 -8.57
CA PRO A 421 25.99 30.66 -9.95
C PRO A 421 24.90 31.50 -10.64
N ALA A 422 25.25 32.15 -11.74
CA ALA A 422 24.31 32.95 -12.54
C ALA A 422 23.10 32.12 -13.01
N GLU A 423 23.35 30.87 -13.38
CA GLU A 423 22.34 29.86 -13.68
C GLU A 423 22.79 28.52 -13.08
N LEU A 424 21.84 27.74 -12.56
CA LEU A 424 22.04 26.38 -12.09
C LEU A 424 21.29 25.43 -13.00
N THR A 425 21.93 24.40 -13.54
CA THR A 425 21.25 23.42 -14.41
C THR A 425 21.26 22.03 -13.79
N ASP A 426 20.09 21.59 -13.34
CA ASP A 426 19.87 20.23 -12.86
C ASP A 426 19.30 19.37 -13.99
N ALA A 427 20.14 18.50 -14.56
CA ALA A 427 19.73 17.55 -15.59
C ALA A 427 19.49 16.17 -14.98
N ASP A 428 18.45 15.49 -15.46
CA ASP A 428 18.25 14.08 -15.11
C ASP A 428 19.42 13.22 -15.57
N ALA A 429 19.60 12.04 -14.95
CA ALA A 429 20.75 11.17 -15.24
C ALA A 429 20.82 10.70 -16.71
N ALA A 430 19.69 10.74 -17.42
CA ALA A 430 19.58 10.39 -18.83
C ALA A 430 19.77 11.58 -19.79
N GLY A 431 19.88 12.82 -19.29
CA GLY A 431 19.98 14.04 -20.09
C GLY A 431 18.73 14.35 -20.93
N LYS A 432 17.59 13.73 -20.62
CA LYS A 432 16.32 13.90 -21.33
C LYS A 432 15.54 15.10 -20.84
N THR A 433 15.72 15.49 -19.58
CA THR A 433 15.08 16.68 -19.00
C THR A 433 16.11 17.49 -18.24
N SER A 434 16.21 18.79 -18.54
CA SER A 434 17.02 19.74 -17.79
C SER A 434 16.16 20.84 -17.18
N LYS A 435 16.43 21.14 -15.92
CA LYS A 435 15.81 22.22 -15.14
C LYS A 435 16.84 23.31 -14.92
N THR A 436 16.59 24.48 -15.49
CA THR A 436 17.48 25.65 -15.36
C THR A 436 16.86 26.65 -14.40
N TYR A 437 17.59 26.98 -13.34
CA TYR A 437 17.19 27.91 -12.30
C TYR A 437 18.02 29.18 -12.43
N GLN A 438 17.37 30.34 -12.37
CA GLN A 438 18.04 31.63 -12.42
C GLN A 438 18.54 32.03 -11.04
N GLN A 439 19.71 32.69 -10.96
CA GLN A 439 20.30 33.13 -9.70
C GLN A 439 19.34 33.99 -8.87
N ALA A 440 18.62 34.91 -9.51
CA ALA A 440 17.70 35.82 -8.83
C ALA A 440 16.56 35.08 -8.13
N ASP A 441 15.97 34.07 -8.80
CA ASP A 441 14.88 33.28 -8.23
C ASP A 441 15.38 32.36 -7.11
N LEU A 442 16.56 31.75 -7.26
CA LEU A 442 17.19 30.95 -6.21
C LEU A 442 17.58 31.80 -4.99
N ALA A 443 18.13 33.00 -5.21
CA ALA A 443 18.50 33.92 -4.14
C ALA A 443 17.30 34.34 -3.30
N GLU A 444 16.16 34.58 -3.92
CA GLU A 444 14.92 34.90 -3.20
C GLU A 444 14.40 33.69 -2.41
N ALA A 445 14.46 32.50 -3.00
CA ALA A 445 14.10 31.27 -2.30
C ALA A 445 15.01 30.97 -1.10
N LEU A 446 16.32 31.26 -1.21
CA LEU A 446 17.27 31.10 -0.10
C LEU A 446 16.95 32.02 1.08
N LYS A 447 16.59 33.28 0.82
CA LYS A 447 16.17 34.20 1.89
C LYS A 447 14.94 33.69 2.64
N GLN A 448 14.01 33.06 1.93
CA GLN A 448 12.81 32.47 2.52
C GLN A 448 13.12 31.15 3.25
N ALA A 449 14.13 30.41 2.79
CA ALA A 449 14.57 29.16 3.41
C ALA A 449 15.47 29.38 4.65
N ASP A 450 16.17 30.51 4.74
CA ASP A 450 17.00 30.89 5.90
C ASP A 450 16.10 31.16 7.12
N LEU A 451 15.94 30.14 7.96
CA LEU A 451 15.14 30.22 9.18
C LEU A 451 15.96 30.81 10.34
N SER A 452 17.29 30.75 10.24
CA SER A 452 18.23 31.26 11.24
C SER A 452 18.42 32.77 11.15
N GLY A 453 18.26 33.35 9.96
CA GLY A 453 18.50 34.76 9.66
C GLY A 453 19.98 35.15 9.60
N ASP A 454 20.88 34.18 9.46
CA ASP A 454 22.34 34.40 9.43
C ASP A 454 22.90 34.63 8.02
N GLY A 455 22.04 34.60 6.99
CA GLY A 455 22.39 34.80 5.59
C GLY A 455 22.96 33.54 4.92
N GLN A 456 22.96 32.39 5.61
CA GLN A 456 23.38 31.10 5.11
C GLN A 456 22.26 30.09 5.28
N VAL A 457 22.14 29.15 4.35
CA VAL A 457 21.11 28.12 4.41
C VAL A 457 21.78 26.77 4.61
N SER A 458 21.41 26.10 5.69
CA SER A 458 21.78 24.72 5.95
C SER A 458 20.99 23.74 5.06
N ARG A 459 21.50 22.52 4.91
CA ARG A 459 20.76 21.46 4.22
C ARG A 459 19.40 21.17 4.87
N GLU A 460 19.30 21.25 6.19
CA GLU A 460 18.05 20.98 6.91
C GLU A 460 16.97 22.01 6.56
N GLU A 461 17.33 23.29 6.58
CA GLU A 461 16.46 24.40 6.15
C GLU A 461 16.05 24.26 4.69
N TRP A 462 17.01 23.95 3.81
CA TRP A 462 16.76 23.72 2.40
C TRP A 462 15.76 22.58 2.16
N ARG A 463 15.93 21.46 2.86
CA ARG A 463 15.03 20.30 2.75
C ARG A 463 13.66 20.60 3.33
N LYS A 464 13.57 21.39 4.39
CA LYS A 464 12.29 21.87 4.94
C LYS A 464 11.54 22.77 3.97
N ALA A 465 12.26 23.62 3.23
CA ALA A 465 11.68 24.42 2.17
C ALA A 465 11.22 23.59 0.95
N GLN A 466 11.95 22.51 0.63
CA GLN A 466 11.67 21.64 -0.53
C GLN A 466 10.51 20.67 -0.30
N ARG A 467 10.25 20.25 0.95
CA ARG A 467 9.23 19.24 1.25
C ARG A 467 7.82 19.80 1.25
N LYS A 468 6.85 18.92 1.04
CA LYS A 468 5.42 19.23 1.20
C LYS A 468 5.07 19.50 2.66
N ASP A 469 3.93 20.15 2.87
CA ASP A 469 3.37 20.36 4.21
C ASP A 469 2.72 19.07 4.74
N TRP A 470 3.56 18.12 5.11
CA TRP A 470 3.15 16.81 5.61
C TRP A 470 2.36 16.87 6.91
N PHE A 471 2.53 17.91 7.73
CA PHE A 471 1.72 18.07 8.92
C PHE A 471 0.24 18.18 8.55
N HIS A 472 -0.10 19.09 7.64
CA HIS A 472 -1.48 19.27 7.20
C HIS A 472 -1.99 18.10 6.36
N ILE A 473 -1.13 17.51 5.51
CA ILE A 473 -1.51 16.31 4.74
C ILE A 473 -1.91 15.17 5.67
N TRP A 474 -1.17 14.92 6.76
CA TRP A 474 -1.51 13.86 7.73
C TRP A 474 -2.64 14.26 8.70
N LEU A 475 -2.89 15.55 8.90
CA LEU A 475 -4.00 16.01 9.73
C LEU A 475 -5.36 15.57 9.17
N TRP A 476 -5.55 15.61 7.85
CA TRP A 476 -6.79 15.18 7.20
C TRP A 476 -7.19 13.72 7.51
N PRO A 477 -6.34 12.70 7.27
CA PRO A 477 -6.65 11.33 7.64
C PRO A 477 -6.77 11.13 9.16
N ALA A 478 -6.06 11.92 9.99
CA ALA A 478 -6.22 11.90 11.44
C ALA A 478 -7.64 12.34 11.87
N LEU A 479 -8.11 13.47 11.35
CA LEU A 479 -9.43 14.01 11.63
C LEU A 479 -10.54 13.12 11.08
N ALA A 480 -10.36 12.57 9.87
CA ALA A 480 -11.29 11.62 9.28
C ALA A 480 -11.41 10.33 10.13
N ALA A 481 -10.28 9.78 10.60
CA ALA A 481 -10.27 8.62 11.50
C ALA A 481 -10.94 8.94 12.84
N LEU A 482 -10.73 10.13 13.40
CA LEU A 482 -11.35 10.58 14.64
C LEU A 482 -12.87 10.72 14.50
N ALA A 483 -13.33 11.36 13.41
CA ALA A 483 -14.74 11.48 13.09
C ALA A 483 -15.39 10.10 12.92
N THR A 484 -14.72 9.18 12.20
CA THR A 484 -15.17 7.80 12.02
C THR A 484 -15.29 7.08 13.37
N CYS A 485 -14.30 7.24 14.25
CA CYS A 485 -14.34 6.67 15.60
C CYS A 485 -15.54 7.22 16.39
N GLY A 486 -15.83 8.53 16.31
CA GLY A 486 -16.99 9.14 16.95
C GLY A 486 -18.32 8.57 16.43
N VAL A 487 -18.48 8.48 15.11
CA VAL A 487 -19.67 7.87 14.46
C VAL A 487 -19.84 6.43 14.91
N PHE A 488 -18.77 5.64 14.87
CA PHE A 488 -18.78 4.25 15.30
C PHE A 488 -19.12 4.13 16.79
N TRP A 489 -18.49 4.91 17.66
CA TRP A 489 -18.64 4.78 19.10
C TRP A 489 -20.09 5.03 19.56
N VAL A 490 -20.74 6.03 18.97
CA VAL A 490 -22.12 6.43 19.25
C VAL A 490 -23.12 5.49 18.58
N GLY A 491 -22.91 5.15 17.30
CA GLY A 491 -23.89 4.39 16.51
C GLY A 491 -23.80 2.87 16.67
N PHE A 492 -22.61 2.32 16.94
CA PHE A 492 -22.40 0.89 17.03
C PHE A 492 -22.75 0.36 18.43
N ARG A 493 -23.74 -0.52 18.51
CA ARG A 493 -24.11 -1.21 19.74
C ARG A 493 -23.27 -2.48 19.91
N ALA A 494 -22.81 -2.73 21.13
CA ALA A 494 -22.05 -3.94 21.43
C ALA A 494 -22.90 -5.18 21.13
N PRO A 495 -22.28 -6.28 20.67
CA PRO A 495 -22.97 -7.56 20.52
C PRO A 495 -23.59 -8.00 21.86
N SER A 496 -24.72 -8.69 21.79
CA SER A 496 -25.37 -9.29 22.96
C SER A 496 -24.50 -10.40 23.58
N PRO A 497 -24.72 -10.77 24.86
CA PRO A 497 -23.94 -11.83 25.52
C PRO A 497 -24.02 -13.21 24.82
N LYS A 498 -25.07 -13.46 24.03
CA LYS A 498 -25.17 -14.68 23.20
C LYS A 498 -24.26 -14.59 21.97
N GLU A 499 -24.19 -13.42 21.35
CA GLU A 499 -23.30 -13.17 20.22
C GLU A 499 -21.84 -13.14 20.67
N GLU A 500 -21.52 -12.55 21.83
CA GLU A 500 -20.18 -12.57 22.42
C GLU A 500 -19.71 -14.02 22.67
N ARG A 501 -20.55 -14.90 23.24
CA ARG A 501 -20.19 -16.32 23.38
C ARG A 501 -19.97 -17.05 22.05
N LYS A 502 -20.68 -16.64 20.99
CA LYS A 502 -20.48 -17.20 19.63
C LYS A 502 -19.16 -16.69 19.03
N MET A 503 -18.76 -15.46 19.37
CA MET A 503 -17.48 -14.87 18.97
C MET A 503 -16.29 -15.47 19.73
N ASP A 504 -16.40 -15.65 21.05
CA ASP A 504 -15.33 -16.21 21.89
C ASP A 504 -14.95 -17.63 21.44
N LYS A 505 -15.96 -18.46 21.11
CA LYS A 505 -15.78 -19.80 20.53
C LYS A 505 -15.20 -19.82 19.10
N LYS A 506 -15.25 -18.69 18.40
CA LYS A 506 -14.58 -18.55 17.09
C LYS A 506 -13.14 -18.07 17.28
N ALA A 507 -12.92 -17.17 18.23
CA ALA A 507 -11.62 -16.60 18.55
C ALA A 507 -10.65 -17.60 19.20
N ASP A 508 -11.15 -18.61 19.91
CA ASP A 508 -10.36 -19.69 20.51
C ASP A 508 -9.97 -20.81 19.51
N GLY A 509 -10.40 -20.70 18.25
CA GLY A 509 -10.10 -21.67 17.19
C GLY A 509 -10.86 -22.99 17.29
N THR A 510 -11.90 -23.09 18.13
CA THR A 510 -12.71 -24.32 18.25
C THR A 510 -13.71 -24.52 17.11
N THR A 511 -13.88 -23.52 16.25
CA THR A 511 -14.52 -23.63 14.93
C THR A 511 -13.66 -22.90 13.90
N GLY A 512 -13.22 -23.56 12.83
CA GLY A 512 -12.37 -22.99 11.78
C GLY A 512 -12.73 -21.60 11.33
N ALA A 513 -11.87 -20.65 11.69
CA ALA A 513 -12.09 -19.23 11.45
C ALA A 513 -11.23 -18.67 10.31
N TRP A 514 -10.62 -19.50 9.46
CA TRP A 514 -9.71 -19.04 8.40
C TRP A 514 -10.21 -19.31 6.98
N GLU A 515 -11.52 -19.47 6.78
CA GLU A 515 -12.11 -19.39 5.45
C GLU A 515 -12.37 -17.92 5.10
N GLU A 516 -11.38 -17.28 4.48
CA GLU A 516 -11.65 -16.14 3.61
C GLU A 516 -12.08 -16.65 2.21
N PRO A 517 -12.97 -15.90 1.52
CA PRO A 517 -13.57 -16.32 0.25
C PRO A 517 -12.57 -16.59 -0.89
#